data_AF-A0AAN8GYK0-F1
#
_entry.id   AF-A0AAN8GYK0-F1
#
_cell.length_a   1.000
_cell.length_b   1.000
_cell.length_c   1.000
_cell.angle_alpha   90.00
_cell.angle_beta   90.00
_cell.angle_gamma   90.00
#
_symmetry.space_group_name_H-M   'P 1'
#
loop_
_entity.id
_entity.type
_entity.pdbx_description
1 polymer ?
#
loop_
_entity_poly.entity_id
_entity_poly.type
_entity_poly.pdbx_seq_one_letter_code
_entity_poly.pdbx_strand_id
1 'polypeptide(L)'
;MTVYEAFRKGLIDHQTYLELAEQECEWEELTLTASDGTVKSIIIDRRSGRQYDVDDALSRGLIDKNALESYRSGNMSITEFAEMLSGNIGGTRSRSSSFGSTTGSTYSSPMSPIPSIKTPAIIWNDPAEETGPVAGILDIDTLEKVSITEAIHRSLVDNISGQRLLEAQACTGGIIDPTTGERLSVTDAEEKGLVDKIMVDRLNLAQKAFNGFEDPRTKVKMSASQALKKGWLYYEAGQRFLEVQYLTGGLIEPDVEGRVSLDESLKKGSIDARTAQKLRDVGTYSKYLTCPKTKLKISFKDAMDKSMVEEGTSLRLLEASSQSSKGLYSPYNASGPGSAYGSRTGSRTGSRTGSRRGSIDAGTGLSLNFSSSSFSSSSTGYSRRF
;
A
#
# COMPACT_ATOMS: atom_id res chain seq x y z
N MET A 1 30.78 13.32 12.82
CA MET A 1 30.71 12.51 14.05
C MET A 1 29.64 11.47 13.81
N THR A 2 29.95 10.19 13.93
CA THR A 2 28.96 9.12 13.69
C THR A 2 27.99 8.98 14.87
N VAL A 3 26.82 8.37 14.67
CA VAL A 3 25.84 8.10 15.75
C VAL A 3 26.49 7.29 16.88
N TYR A 4 27.34 6.31 16.54
CA TYR A 4 28.13 5.56 17.52
C TYR A 4 29.19 6.40 18.25
N GLU A 5 29.86 7.34 17.55
CA GLU A 5 30.79 8.27 18.19
C GLU A 5 30.08 9.25 19.12
N ALA A 6 28.89 9.71 18.76
CA ALA A 6 28.04 10.56 19.60
C ALA A 6 27.62 9.82 20.88
N PHE A 7 27.23 8.53 20.76
CA PHE A 7 26.92 7.67 21.91
C PHE A 7 28.12 7.45 22.82
N ARG A 8 29.30 7.10 22.25
CA ARG A 8 30.53 6.91 23.03
C ARG A 8 31.00 8.19 23.74
N LYS A 9 30.67 9.36 23.19
CA LYS A 9 30.98 10.66 23.82
C LYS A 9 29.90 11.11 24.81
N GLY A 10 28.85 10.31 25.03
CA GLY A 10 27.74 10.64 25.93
C GLY A 10 26.87 11.79 25.44
N LEU A 11 26.93 12.12 24.15
CA LEU A 11 26.14 13.20 23.54
C LEU A 11 24.72 12.76 23.22
N ILE A 12 24.49 11.45 23.07
CA ILE A 12 23.18 10.82 22.91
C ILE A 12 23.12 9.60 23.83
N ASP A 13 21.92 9.26 24.30
CA ASP A 13 21.69 8.09 25.15
C ASP A 13 21.56 6.79 24.33
N HIS A 14 21.53 5.66 25.02
CA HIS A 14 21.51 4.34 24.37
C HIS A 14 20.26 4.13 23.52
N GLN A 15 19.12 4.69 23.95
CA GLN A 15 17.86 4.59 23.23
C GLN A 15 17.89 5.40 21.93
N THR A 16 18.35 6.65 21.99
CA THR A 16 18.52 7.50 20.79
C THR A 16 19.58 6.92 19.84
N TYR A 17 20.63 6.29 20.37
CA TYR A 17 21.61 5.57 19.56
C TYR A 17 20.96 4.43 18.75
N LEU A 18 20.09 3.63 19.36
CA LEU A 18 19.41 2.52 18.70
C LEU A 18 18.46 3.02 17.60
N GLU A 19 17.66 4.04 17.87
CA GLU A 19 16.72 4.61 16.91
C GLU A 19 17.42 5.24 15.70
N LEU A 20 18.50 5.98 15.95
CA LEU A 20 19.31 6.57 14.88
C LEU A 20 20.13 5.51 14.12
N ALA A 21 20.59 4.45 14.79
CA ALA A 21 21.28 3.35 14.14
C ALA A 21 20.33 2.53 13.23
N GLU A 22 19.07 2.38 13.61
CA GLU A 22 18.03 1.71 12.82
C GLU A 22 17.69 2.48 11.54
N GLN A 23 17.66 3.82 11.62
CA GLN A 23 17.44 4.70 10.45
C GLN A 23 18.61 4.72 9.46
N GLU A 24 19.77 4.19 9.83
CA GLU A 24 20.98 4.24 9.01
C GLU A 24 21.41 2.86 8.43
N CYS A 25 20.62 1.79 8.59
CA CYS A 25 20.98 0.44 8.11
C CYS A 25 20.28 0.08 6.79
N GLU A 26 21.05 -0.04 5.69
CA GLU A 26 20.57 -0.49 4.37
C GLU A 26 21.00 -1.95 4.13
N TRP A 27 20.28 -2.90 4.75
CA TRP A 27 20.49 -4.33 4.48
C TRP A 27 19.95 -4.71 3.10
N GLU A 28 20.77 -5.38 2.30
CA GLU A 28 20.39 -5.92 0.99
C GLU A 28 20.78 -7.40 0.88
N GLU A 29 19.97 -8.19 0.17
CA GLU A 29 20.33 -9.57 -0.21
C GLU A 29 20.90 -9.58 -1.62
N LEU A 30 22.11 -10.08 -1.76
CA LEU A 30 22.78 -10.32 -3.03
C LEU A 30 22.84 -11.81 -3.30
N THR A 31 22.33 -12.21 -4.47
CA THR A 31 22.50 -13.57 -4.99
C THR A 31 23.65 -13.55 -5.99
N LEU A 32 24.79 -14.12 -5.62
CA LEU A 32 25.97 -14.20 -6.47
C LEU A 32 26.05 -15.58 -7.13
N THR A 33 26.07 -15.62 -8.45
CA THR A 33 26.33 -16.84 -9.22
C THR A 33 27.81 -16.85 -9.62
N ALA A 34 28.59 -17.78 -9.08
CA ALA A 34 29.99 -17.95 -9.42
C ALA A 34 30.17 -18.58 -10.82
N SER A 35 31.38 -18.49 -11.38
CA SER A 35 31.72 -19.01 -12.72
C SER A 35 31.61 -20.52 -12.85
N ASP A 36 31.50 -21.25 -11.74
CA ASP A 36 31.26 -22.68 -11.66
C ASP A 36 29.76 -23.05 -11.59
N GLY A 37 28.86 -22.05 -11.60
CA GLY A 37 27.41 -22.23 -11.50
C GLY A 37 26.87 -22.36 -10.08
N THR A 38 27.71 -22.26 -9.04
CA THR A 38 27.23 -22.21 -7.65
C THR A 38 26.58 -20.85 -7.37
N VAL A 39 25.39 -20.89 -6.75
CA VAL A 39 24.63 -19.70 -6.34
C VAL A 39 24.81 -19.52 -4.84
N LYS A 40 25.28 -18.34 -4.43
CA LYS A 40 25.47 -17.96 -3.02
C LYS A 40 24.54 -16.82 -2.65
N SER A 41 23.90 -16.92 -1.49
CA SER A 41 23.09 -15.83 -0.92
C SER A 41 23.89 -15.10 0.16
N ILE A 42 24.08 -13.79 -0.03
CA ILE A 42 24.85 -12.93 0.87
C ILE A 42 23.96 -11.78 1.33
N ILE A 43 23.90 -11.56 2.65
CA ILE A 43 23.27 -10.37 3.23
C ILE A 43 24.37 -9.33 3.48
N ILE A 44 24.23 -8.15 2.86
CA ILE A 44 25.19 -7.05 2.96
C ILE A 44 24.54 -5.84 3.64
N ASP A 45 25.26 -5.19 4.55
CA ASP A 45 24.96 -3.82 4.96
C ASP A 45 25.79 -2.87 4.09
N ARG A 46 25.11 -2.11 3.22
CA ARG A 46 25.75 -1.22 2.24
C ARG A 46 26.57 -0.10 2.86
N ARG A 47 26.27 0.28 4.11
CA ARG A 47 26.97 1.39 4.78
C ARG A 47 28.19 0.90 5.54
N SER A 48 28.08 -0.20 6.29
CA SER A 48 29.23 -0.75 7.02
C SER A 48 30.12 -1.65 6.16
N GLY A 49 29.63 -2.09 5.00
CA GLY A 49 30.30 -3.07 4.12
C GLY A 49 30.33 -4.49 4.70
N ARG A 50 29.64 -4.73 5.83
CA ARG A 50 29.55 -6.07 6.44
C ARG A 50 28.77 -7.00 5.54
N GLN A 51 29.28 -8.21 5.35
CA GLN A 51 28.68 -9.23 4.51
C GLN A 51 28.57 -10.53 5.31
N TYR A 52 27.42 -11.18 5.21
CA TYR A 52 27.16 -12.47 5.81
C TYR A 52 26.71 -13.45 4.74
N ASP A 53 27.48 -14.52 4.58
CA ASP A 53 27.12 -15.64 3.71
C ASP A 53 26.10 -16.52 4.47
N VAL A 54 24.91 -16.68 3.89
CA VAL A 54 23.79 -17.41 4.51
C VAL A 54 24.10 -18.90 4.63
N ASP A 55 24.80 -19.47 3.64
CA ASP A 55 25.17 -20.88 3.63
C ASP A 55 26.31 -21.15 4.63
N ASP A 56 27.27 -20.23 4.74
CA ASP A 56 28.32 -20.29 5.77
C ASP A 56 27.71 -20.20 7.17
N ALA A 57 26.75 -19.29 7.39
CA ALA A 57 26.07 -19.14 8.68
C ALA A 57 25.24 -20.37 9.09
N LEU A 58 24.58 -21.04 8.13
CA LEU A 58 23.91 -22.32 8.35
C LEU A 58 24.91 -23.43 8.69
N SER A 59 26.02 -23.52 7.95
CA SER A 59 27.04 -24.55 8.18
C SER A 59 27.73 -24.43 9.55
N ARG A 60 27.86 -23.19 10.04
CA ARG A 60 28.42 -22.87 11.37
C ARG A 60 27.38 -22.94 12.48
N GLY A 61 26.11 -23.14 12.16
CA GLY A 61 25.00 -23.19 13.12
C GLY A 61 24.71 -21.85 13.80
N LEU A 62 25.03 -20.72 13.15
CA LEU A 62 24.66 -19.38 13.61
C LEU A 62 23.16 -19.11 13.42
N ILE A 63 22.60 -19.71 12.38
CA ILE A 63 21.17 -19.71 12.09
C ILE A 63 20.70 -21.15 11.85
N ASP A 64 19.42 -21.42 12.09
CA ASP A 64 18.80 -22.71 11.80
C ASP A 64 18.00 -22.67 10.49
N LYS A 65 17.63 -23.86 9.99
CA LYS A 65 16.86 -23.97 8.75
C LYS A 65 15.48 -23.30 8.85
N ASN A 66 14.90 -23.28 10.05
CA ASN A 66 13.60 -22.68 10.31
C ASN A 66 13.63 -21.15 10.22
N ALA A 67 14.71 -20.52 10.68
CA ALA A 67 14.96 -19.09 10.49
C ALA A 67 15.10 -18.75 9.00
N LEU A 68 15.86 -19.55 8.23
CA LEU A 68 15.95 -19.34 6.79
C LEU A 68 14.59 -19.46 6.08
N GLU A 69 13.77 -20.46 6.44
CA GLU A 69 12.43 -20.63 5.86
C GLU A 69 11.47 -19.49 6.26
N SER A 70 11.57 -18.98 7.49
CA SER A 70 10.80 -17.84 7.96
C SER A 70 11.18 -16.53 7.24
N TYR A 71 12.48 -16.35 6.96
CA TYR A 71 12.96 -15.26 6.10
C TYR A 71 12.46 -15.40 4.66
N ARG A 72 12.61 -16.59 4.04
CA ARG A 72 12.20 -16.85 2.65
C ARG A 72 10.69 -16.74 2.42
N SER A 73 9.89 -17.04 3.43
CA SER A 73 8.42 -16.87 3.40
C SER A 73 7.97 -15.43 3.67
N GLY A 74 8.89 -14.52 4.00
CA GLY A 74 8.60 -13.12 4.31
C GLY A 74 8.03 -12.90 5.71
N ASN A 75 8.07 -13.91 6.58
CA ASN A 75 7.58 -13.86 7.95
C ASN A 75 8.62 -13.30 8.95
N MET A 76 9.86 -13.08 8.48
CA MET A 76 10.96 -12.46 9.20
C MET A 76 11.61 -11.39 8.30
N SER A 77 11.94 -10.23 8.86
CA SER A 77 12.52 -9.12 8.09
C SER A 77 13.99 -9.36 7.75
N ILE A 78 14.51 -8.70 6.72
CA ILE A 78 15.95 -8.79 6.39
C ILE A 78 16.84 -8.23 7.50
N THR A 79 16.38 -7.21 8.22
CA THR A 79 17.09 -6.64 9.38
C THR A 79 17.19 -7.66 10.51
N GLU A 80 16.08 -8.28 10.86
CA GLU A 80 16.02 -9.32 11.90
C GLU A 80 16.85 -10.55 11.51
N PHE A 81 16.80 -10.94 10.24
CA PHE A 81 17.64 -12.01 9.72
C PHE A 81 19.13 -11.66 9.75
N ALA A 82 19.49 -10.42 9.39
CA ALA A 82 20.87 -9.92 9.44
C ALA A 82 21.42 -9.87 10.87
N GLU A 83 20.58 -9.54 11.86
CA GLU A 83 20.95 -9.59 13.28
C GLU A 83 21.25 -11.02 13.74
N MET A 84 20.46 -12.01 13.31
CA MET A 84 20.75 -13.43 13.57
C MET A 84 22.07 -13.86 12.93
N LEU A 85 22.34 -13.44 11.69
CA LEU A 85 23.60 -13.71 10.99
C LEU A 85 24.81 -13.05 11.66
N SER A 86 24.62 -11.90 12.30
CA SER A 86 25.68 -11.18 13.02
C SER A 86 26.08 -11.83 14.36
N GLY A 87 25.32 -12.82 14.85
CA GLY A 87 25.60 -13.53 16.09
C GLY A 87 25.22 -12.77 17.37
N ASN A 88 24.49 -11.66 17.25
CA ASN A 88 24.09 -10.82 18.40
C ASN A 88 22.92 -11.39 19.22
N ILE A 89 22.25 -12.47 18.78
CA ILE A 89 21.28 -13.21 19.58
C ILE A 89 22.02 -14.31 20.36
N GLY A 90 22.75 -13.86 21.38
CA GLY A 90 23.27 -14.74 22.41
C GLY A 90 22.13 -15.19 23.33
N GLY A 91 21.48 -16.31 23.00
CA GLY A 91 20.81 -17.12 24.03
C GLY A 91 19.40 -17.64 23.75
N THR A 92 19.23 -18.50 22.74
CA THR A 92 18.20 -19.56 22.81
C THR A 92 18.75 -20.85 22.23
N ARG A 93 19.59 -21.53 23.02
CA ARG A 93 19.87 -22.96 22.80
C ARG A 93 18.58 -23.76 23.03
N SER A 94 18.31 -24.63 22.08
CA SER A 94 17.23 -25.61 21.96
C SER A 94 16.73 -26.17 23.31
N ARG A 95 15.40 -26.12 23.53
CA ARG A 95 14.74 -26.98 24.52
C ARG A 95 14.19 -28.21 23.83
N SER A 96 15.06 -29.20 23.68
CA SER A 96 14.68 -30.60 23.49
C SER A 96 14.34 -31.23 24.85
N SER A 97 13.29 -32.04 24.84
CA SER A 97 12.75 -32.89 25.91
C SER A 97 13.78 -33.58 26.81
N SER A 98 13.50 -33.62 28.12
CA SER A 98 13.62 -34.85 28.94
C SER A 98 12.96 -34.71 30.31
N PHE A 99 12.13 -35.71 30.61
CA PHE A 99 11.64 -36.06 31.95
C PHE A 99 12.82 -36.47 32.84
N GLY A 100 12.80 -36.07 34.11
CA GLY A 100 13.77 -36.56 35.10
C GLY A 100 13.69 -35.82 36.43
N SER A 101 13.01 -36.43 37.40
CA SER A 101 12.89 -35.99 38.80
C SER A 101 14.24 -35.93 39.52
N THR A 102 14.42 -34.99 40.46
CA THR A 102 14.87 -35.25 41.86
C THR A 102 14.89 -33.96 42.71
N THR A 103 14.05 -33.98 43.76
CA THR A 103 14.24 -33.55 45.16
C THR A 103 15.05 -32.30 45.57
N GLY A 104 14.39 -31.45 46.37
CA GLY A 104 14.97 -30.55 47.38
C GLY A 104 15.42 -29.20 46.82
N SER A 105 15.12 -28.01 47.36
CA SER A 105 14.72 -27.64 48.71
C SER A 105 14.05 -26.26 48.65
N THR A 106 13.21 -26.00 49.64
CA THR A 106 12.53 -24.75 50.03
C THR A 106 13.27 -23.44 49.76
N TYR A 107 12.61 -22.48 49.11
CA TYR A 107 12.37 -21.10 49.60
C TYR A 107 11.32 -20.44 48.69
N SER A 108 10.17 -20.09 49.27
CA SER A 108 9.04 -19.45 48.60
C SER A 108 9.06 -17.94 48.82
N SER A 109 9.19 -17.17 47.74
CA SER A 109 8.86 -15.73 47.70
C SER A 109 7.78 -15.52 46.62
N PRO A 110 6.72 -14.73 46.88
CA PRO A 110 5.60 -14.58 45.95
C PRO A 110 5.99 -13.63 44.80
N MET A 111 5.80 -14.07 43.55
CA MET A 111 5.89 -13.19 42.38
C MET A 111 4.56 -12.44 42.18
N SER A 112 4.64 -11.12 42.15
CA SER A 112 3.58 -10.22 41.68
C SER A 112 3.32 -10.40 40.17
N PRO A 113 2.11 -10.14 39.66
CA PRO A 113 1.80 -10.34 38.24
C PRO A 113 2.56 -9.36 37.33
N ILE A 114 3.11 -9.91 36.25
CA ILE A 114 3.82 -9.17 35.19
C ILE A 114 2.84 -8.19 34.51
N PRO A 115 3.14 -6.88 34.44
CA PRO A 115 2.32 -5.94 33.68
C PRO A 115 2.49 -6.19 32.19
N SER A 116 1.37 -6.35 31.48
CA SER A 116 1.33 -6.46 30.02
C SER A 116 1.87 -5.16 29.42
N ILE A 117 3.10 -5.19 28.90
CA ILE A 117 3.72 -4.07 28.19
C ILE A 117 2.90 -3.87 26.90
N LYS A 118 2.04 -2.85 26.90
CA LYS A 118 1.52 -2.27 25.66
C LYS A 118 2.70 -1.58 24.98
N THR A 119 2.91 -1.89 23.70
CA THR A 119 3.80 -1.13 22.82
C THR A 119 3.53 0.37 22.97
N PRO A 120 4.56 1.22 23.05
CA PRO A 120 4.35 2.65 23.19
C PRO A 120 3.62 3.15 21.94
N ALA A 121 2.44 3.76 22.15
CA ALA A 121 1.71 4.41 21.07
C ALA A 121 2.60 5.51 20.48
N ILE A 122 2.85 5.46 19.18
CA ILE A 122 3.31 6.64 18.45
C ILE A 122 2.27 7.73 18.75
N ILE A 123 2.67 8.77 19.48
CA ILE A 123 1.79 9.88 19.82
C ILE A 123 1.61 10.68 18.52
N TRP A 124 0.62 10.28 17.72
CA TRP A 124 0.18 11.07 16.58
C TRP A 124 -0.58 12.28 17.11
N ASN A 125 -0.08 13.47 16.79
CA ASN A 125 -0.77 14.72 17.09
C ASN A 125 -1.81 14.98 16.00
N ASP A 126 -3.01 15.40 16.42
CA ASP A 126 -4.05 15.78 15.47
C ASP A 126 -3.53 16.94 14.57
N PRO A 127 -3.77 16.87 13.26
CA PRO A 127 -3.29 17.90 12.34
C PRO A 127 -3.96 19.24 12.66
N ALA A 128 -3.15 20.23 13.00
CA ALA A 128 -3.59 21.57 13.39
C ALA A 128 -3.60 22.57 12.22
N GLU A 129 -2.88 22.27 11.14
CA GLU A 129 -2.79 23.10 9.94
C GLU A 129 -3.53 22.45 8.77
N GLU A 130 -4.25 23.27 8.01
CA GLU A 130 -4.88 22.82 6.78
C GLU A 130 -3.82 22.61 5.71
N THR A 131 -3.66 21.34 5.29
CA THR A 131 -2.71 20.99 4.23
C THR A 131 -3.47 20.47 3.02
N GLY A 132 -2.98 20.78 1.82
CA GLY A 132 -3.58 20.30 0.59
C GLY A 132 -3.36 18.80 0.37
N PRO A 133 -4.29 18.09 -0.29
CA PRO A 133 -4.03 16.73 -0.78
C PRO A 133 -2.98 16.76 -1.90
N VAL A 134 -2.57 15.58 -2.37
CA VAL A 134 -1.76 15.46 -3.60
C VAL A 134 -2.52 16.08 -4.78
N ALA A 135 -1.98 17.16 -5.34
CA ALA A 135 -2.56 17.96 -6.41
C ALA A 135 -2.23 17.40 -7.81
N GLY A 136 -1.07 16.78 -7.96
CA GLY A 136 -0.60 16.26 -9.25
C GLY A 136 0.56 15.30 -9.09
N ILE A 137 1.13 14.91 -10.22
CA ILE A 137 2.28 14.01 -10.31
C ILE A 137 3.48 14.78 -10.85
N LEU A 138 4.64 14.61 -10.22
CA LEU A 138 5.91 15.09 -10.74
C LEU A 138 6.64 13.90 -11.38
N ASP A 139 6.77 13.92 -12.70
CA ASP A 139 7.62 12.96 -13.40
C ASP A 139 9.07 13.34 -13.18
N ILE A 140 9.82 12.53 -12.42
CA ILE A 140 11.22 12.83 -12.09
C ILE A 140 12.16 12.56 -13.26
N ASP A 141 11.71 11.83 -14.30
CA ASP A 141 12.53 11.53 -15.47
C ASP A 141 12.57 12.75 -16.41
N THR A 142 11.47 13.49 -16.51
CA THR A 142 11.31 14.68 -17.37
C THR A 142 11.30 16.01 -16.59
N LEU A 143 11.16 15.95 -15.27
CA LEU A 143 10.90 17.08 -14.37
C LEU A 143 9.62 17.86 -14.71
N GLU A 144 8.65 17.18 -15.34
CA GLU A 144 7.35 17.76 -15.68
C GLU A 144 6.32 17.52 -14.58
N LYS A 145 5.60 18.60 -14.22
CA LYS A 145 4.39 18.52 -13.41
C LYS A 145 3.21 18.22 -14.34
N VAL A 146 2.49 17.13 -14.06
CA VAL A 146 1.35 16.68 -14.85
C VAL A 146 0.12 16.44 -13.97
N SER A 147 -1.07 16.50 -14.57
CA SER A 147 -2.32 16.12 -13.90
C SER A 147 -2.34 14.62 -13.60
N ILE A 148 -3.17 14.19 -12.64
CA ILE A 148 -3.32 12.77 -12.31
C ILE A 148 -3.81 11.98 -13.54
N THR A 149 -4.75 12.53 -14.29
CA THR A 149 -5.30 11.89 -15.50
C THR A 149 -4.23 11.74 -16.59
N GLU A 150 -3.44 12.78 -16.83
CA GLU A 150 -2.31 12.71 -17.76
C GLU A 150 -1.28 11.66 -17.31
N ALA A 151 -0.98 11.59 -16.00
CA ALA A 151 -0.07 10.59 -15.45
C ALA A 151 -0.59 9.15 -15.60
N ILE A 152 -1.92 8.95 -15.56
CA ILE A 152 -2.54 7.66 -15.86
C ILE A 152 -2.34 7.32 -17.34
N HIS A 153 -2.58 8.27 -18.25
CA HIS A 153 -2.43 8.07 -19.71
C HIS A 153 -0.97 7.76 -20.08
N ARG A 154 -0.01 8.40 -19.41
CA ARG A 154 1.44 8.12 -19.53
C ARG A 154 1.90 6.87 -18.79
N SER A 155 1.00 6.13 -18.13
CA SER A 155 1.33 4.93 -17.36
C SER A 155 2.35 5.14 -16.22
N LEU A 156 2.47 6.39 -15.74
CA LEU A 156 3.25 6.74 -14.55
C LEU A 156 2.54 6.26 -13.27
N VAL A 157 1.21 6.36 -13.27
CA VAL A 157 0.31 5.95 -12.20
C VAL A 157 -0.69 4.93 -12.74
N ASP A 158 -0.99 3.88 -11.98
CA ASP A 158 -2.01 2.91 -12.37
C ASP A 158 -3.44 3.49 -12.22
N ASN A 159 -4.38 2.98 -13.02
CA ASN A 159 -5.78 3.45 -13.03
C ASN A 159 -6.43 3.46 -11.64
N ILE A 160 -6.14 2.48 -10.78
CA ILE A 160 -6.76 2.38 -9.46
C ILE A 160 -6.16 3.46 -8.56
N SER A 161 -4.84 3.57 -8.48
CA SER A 161 -4.17 4.60 -7.67
C SER A 161 -4.54 6.01 -8.13
N GLY A 162 -4.59 6.24 -9.44
CA GLY A 162 -5.01 7.51 -10.03
C GLY A 162 -6.45 7.87 -9.65
N GLN A 163 -7.39 6.92 -9.76
CA GLN A 163 -8.75 7.12 -9.25
C GLN A 163 -8.76 7.49 -7.76
N ARG A 164 -7.98 6.80 -6.91
CA ARG A 164 -7.95 7.08 -5.47
C ARG A 164 -7.37 8.45 -5.14
N LEU A 165 -6.40 8.94 -5.91
CA LEU A 165 -5.87 10.29 -5.76
C LEU A 165 -6.92 11.34 -6.19
N LEU A 166 -7.65 11.12 -7.29
CA LEU A 166 -8.76 11.99 -7.70
C LEU A 166 -9.91 11.98 -6.69
N GLU A 167 -10.25 10.83 -6.11
CA GLU A 167 -11.23 10.72 -5.02
C GLU A 167 -10.80 11.56 -3.81
N ALA A 168 -9.50 11.53 -3.46
CA ALA A 168 -8.96 12.31 -2.35
C ALA A 168 -9.06 13.83 -2.59
N GLN A 169 -8.86 14.29 -3.82
CA GLN A 169 -9.09 15.69 -4.20
C GLN A 169 -10.57 16.06 -4.11
N ALA A 170 -11.44 15.24 -4.72
CA ALA A 170 -12.89 15.48 -4.73
C ALA A 170 -13.48 15.54 -3.32
N CYS A 171 -13.03 14.68 -2.39
CA CYS A 171 -13.54 14.67 -1.01
C CYS A 171 -12.96 15.77 -0.11
N THR A 172 -12.04 16.61 -0.63
CA THR A 172 -11.40 17.72 0.09
C THR A 172 -11.62 19.09 -0.57
N GLY A 173 -12.55 19.20 -1.52
CA GLY A 173 -12.96 20.49 -2.08
C GLY A 173 -13.08 20.55 -3.60
N GLY A 174 -12.65 19.50 -4.31
CA GLY A 174 -12.73 19.45 -5.77
C GLY A 174 -11.43 19.00 -6.42
N ILE A 175 -11.50 18.75 -7.72
CA ILE A 175 -10.35 18.33 -8.52
C ILE A 175 -9.39 19.51 -8.67
N ILE A 176 -8.11 19.26 -8.44
CA ILE A 176 -7.10 20.31 -8.46
C ILE A 176 -6.46 20.34 -9.85
N ASP A 177 -6.45 21.51 -10.48
CA ASP A 177 -5.57 21.75 -11.61
C ASP A 177 -4.16 22.03 -11.09
N PRO A 178 -3.16 21.16 -11.37
CA PRO A 178 -1.81 21.35 -10.86
C PRO A 178 -1.14 22.61 -11.44
N THR A 179 -1.59 23.14 -12.58
CA THR A 179 -0.99 24.30 -13.25
C THR A 179 -1.43 25.61 -12.61
N THR A 180 -2.73 25.74 -12.35
CA THR A 180 -3.35 26.96 -11.82
C THR A 180 -3.55 26.92 -10.31
N GLY A 181 -3.59 25.73 -9.70
CA GLY A 181 -3.99 25.51 -8.31
C GLY A 181 -5.49 25.64 -8.05
N GLU A 182 -6.28 25.87 -9.10
CA GLU A 182 -7.73 26.01 -9.00
C GLU A 182 -8.38 24.67 -8.59
N ARG A 183 -9.38 24.75 -7.72
CA ARG A 183 -10.25 23.62 -7.35
C ARG A 183 -11.52 23.69 -8.15
N LEU A 184 -11.82 22.62 -8.88
CA LEU A 184 -12.93 22.52 -9.80
C LEU A 184 -13.92 21.45 -9.35
N SER A 185 -15.19 21.63 -9.70
CA SER A 185 -16.16 20.56 -9.57
C SER A 185 -15.78 19.40 -10.51
N VAL A 186 -16.25 18.18 -10.22
CA VAL A 186 -15.93 17.01 -11.06
C VAL A 186 -16.42 17.21 -12.50
N THR A 187 -17.55 17.89 -12.70
CA THR A 187 -18.09 18.20 -14.03
C THR A 187 -17.22 19.23 -14.76
N ASP A 188 -16.83 20.32 -14.10
CA ASP A 188 -15.99 21.34 -14.74
C ASP A 188 -14.58 20.81 -15.04
N ALA A 189 -14.08 19.91 -14.19
CA ALA A 189 -12.82 19.22 -14.41
C ALA A 189 -12.87 18.26 -15.61
N GLU A 190 -14.03 17.66 -15.91
CA GLU A 190 -14.21 16.85 -17.13
C GLU A 190 -14.22 17.74 -18.38
N GLU A 191 -14.90 18.88 -18.34
CA GLU A 191 -14.91 19.85 -19.44
C GLU A 191 -13.51 20.41 -19.74
N LYS A 192 -12.68 20.61 -18.71
CA LYS A 192 -11.27 21.01 -18.85
C LYS A 192 -10.30 19.85 -19.15
N GLY A 193 -10.79 18.61 -19.26
CA GLY A 193 -9.96 17.43 -19.54
C GLY A 193 -9.04 16.98 -18.39
N LEU A 194 -9.27 17.46 -17.16
CA LEU A 194 -8.54 17.04 -15.97
C LEU A 194 -9.06 15.72 -15.41
N VAL A 195 -10.27 15.29 -15.82
CA VAL A 195 -10.91 14.03 -15.44
C VAL A 195 -11.52 13.37 -16.67
N ASP A 196 -11.26 12.09 -16.88
CA ASP A 196 -11.93 11.33 -17.94
C ASP A 196 -13.42 11.15 -17.65
N LYS A 197 -14.26 11.19 -18.68
CA LYS A 197 -15.72 11.00 -18.56
C LYS A 197 -16.14 9.74 -17.79
N ILE A 198 -15.39 8.64 -17.95
CA ILE A 198 -15.64 7.36 -17.25
C ILE A 198 -15.43 7.49 -15.74
N MET A 199 -14.64 8.46 -15.30
CA MET A 199 -14.29 8.69 -13.90
C MET A 199 -15.31 9.57 -13.17
N VAL A 200 -16.10 10.38 -13.89
CA VAL A 200 -17.10 11.30 -13.30
C VAL A 200 -18.06 10.56 -12.35
N ASP A 201 -18.66 9.46 -12.81
CA ASP A 201 -19.58 8.66 -11.99
C ASP A 201 -18.88 8.02 -10.78
N ARG A 202 -17.60 7.67 -10.93
CA ARG A 202 -16.80 7.04 -9.87
C ARG A 202 -16.44 8.04 -8.77
N LEU A 203 -16.30 9.32 -9.11
CA LEU A 203 -15.92 10.39 -8.18
C LEU A 203 -17.14 11.04 -7.49
N ASN A 204 -18.35 10.76 -7.93
CA ASN A 204 -19.58 11.37 -7.40
C ASN A 204 -19.73 11.20 -5.88
N LEU A 205 -19.44 10.00 -5.35
CA LEU A 205 -19.49 9.76 -3.90
C LEU A 205 -18.44 10.56 -3.13
N ALA A 206 -17.25 10.74 -3.70
CA ALA A 206 -16.20 11.54 -3.09
C ALA A 206 -16.58 13.02 -3.09
N GLN A 207 -17.16 13.53 -4.17
CA GLN A 207 -17.65 14.91 -4.24
C GLN A 207 -18.78 15.17 -3.22
N LYS A 208 -19.69 14.21 -3.02
CA LYS A 208 -20.73 14.28 -1.98
C LYS A 208 -20.15 14.24 -0.57
N ALA A 209 -18.99 13.61 -0.35
CA ALA A 209 -18.31 13.64 0.93
C ALA A 209 -17.82 15.05 1.32
N PHE A 210 -17.63 15.95 0.35
CA PHE A 210 -17.36 17.37 0.57
C PHE A 210 -18.65 18.20 0.61
N ASN A 211 -19.49 18.11 -0.43
CA ASN A 211 -20.69 18.94 -0.58
C ASN A 211 -21.86 18.58 0.38
N GLY A 212 -21.77 17.39 0.99
CA GLY A 212 -22.81 16.79 1.82
C GLY A 212 -23.69 15.80 1.07
N PHE A 213 -24.07 14.73 1.77
CA PHE A 213 -25.07 13.77 1.31
C PHE A 213 -26.46 14.31 1.64
N GLU A 214 -27.14 14.87 0.65
CA GLU A 214 -28.49 15.43 0.82
C GLU A 214 -29.53 14.30 0.94
N ASP A 215 -30.30 14.33 2.02
CA ASP A 215 -31.49 13.49 2.16
C ASP A 215 -32.61 14.03 1.24
N PRO A 216 -33.11 13.26 0.25
CA PRO A 216 -34.13 13.71 -0.67
C PRO A 216 -35.42 14.16 0.00
N ARG A 217 -35.74 13.62 1.19
CA ARG A 217 -36.96 13.92 1.93
C ARG A 217 -36.81 15.15 2.81
N THR A 218 -35.72 15.21 3.59
CA THR A 218 -35.55 16.28 4.59
C THR A 218 -34.74 17.47 4.07
N LYS A 219 -34.06 17.32 2.93
CA LYS A 219 -33.15 18.31 2.34
C LYS A 219 -31.96 18.66 3.24
N VAL A 220 -31.78 17.93 4.34
CA VAL A 220 -30.64 18.06 5.23
C VAL A 220 -29.44 17.38 4.60
N LYS A 221 -28.31 18.07 4.62
CA LYS A 221 -27.03 17.53 4.17
C LYS A 221 -26.35 16.81 5.32
N MET A 222 -25.80 15.63 5.04
CA MET A 222 -25.06 14.84 6.02
C MET A 222 -23.58 14.82 5.65
N SER A 223 -22.71 14.89 6.67
CA SER A 223 -21.27 14.70 6.47
C SER A 223 -20.94 13.26 6.07
N ALA A 224 -19.71 13.01 5.61
CA ALA A 224 -19.25 11.67 5.27
C ALA A 224 -19.36 10.68 6.44
N SER A 225 -19.08 11.12 7.67
CA SER A 225 -19.20 10.29 8.88
C SER A 225 -20.65 9.95 9.22
N GLN A 226 -21.56 10.91 9.09
CA GLN A 226 -22.99 10.70 9.31
C GLN A 226 -23.58 9.78 8.24
N ALA A 227 -23.18 9.96 6.97
CA ALA A 227 -23.56 9.10 5.85
C ALA A 227 -23.06 7.66 6.06
N LEU A 228 -21.84 7.48 6.58
CA LEU A 228 -21.29 6.17 6.95
C LEU A 228 -22.14 5.50 8.03
N LYS A 229 -22.48 6.22 9.11
CA LYS A 229 -23.28 5.71 10.22
C LYS A 229 -24.70 5.32 9.81
N LYS A 230 -25.28 6.04 8.85
CA LYS A 230 -26.63 5.78 8.32
C LYS A 230 -26.66 4.81 7.13
N GLY A 231 -25.51 4.32 6.67
CA GLY A 231 -25.41 3.38 5.56
C GLY A 231 -25.60 3.98 4.16
N TRP A 232 -25.47 5.31 4.02
CA TRP A 232 -25.54 6.02 2.73
C TRP A 232 -24.20 5.97 1.98
N LEU A 233 -23.12 5.71 2.72
CA LEU A 233 -21.77 5.57 2.20
C LEU A 233 -21.19 4.23 2.67
N TYR A 234 -20.66 3.44 1.73
CA TYR A 234 -20.05 2.15 2.04
C TYR A 234 -18.81 2.32 2.93
N TYR A 235 -18.62 1.39 3.87
CA TYR A 235 -17.57 1.45 4.90
C TYR A 235 -16.18 1.76 4.32
N GLU A 236 -15.77 1.01 3.31
CA GLU A 236 -14.45 1.14 2.69
C GLU A 236 -14.22 2.53 2.07
N ALA A 237 -15.21 3.09 1.38
CA ALA A 237 -15.08 4.42 0.78
C ALA A 237 -15.14 5.52 1.83
N GLY A 238 -16.08 5.43 2.77
CA GLY A 238 -16.21 6.40 3.85
C GLY A 238 -14.98 6.47 4.72
N GLN A 239 -14.38 5.32 5.05
CA GLN A 239 -13.13 5.28 5.80
C GLN A 239 -12.02 6.04 5.06
N ARG A 240 -11.80 5.78 3.76
CA ARG A 240 -10.76 6.48 2.98
C ARG A 240 -11.01 7.99 2.91
N PHE A 241 -12.25 8.42 2.71
CA PHE A 241 -12.55 9.86 2.64
C PHE A 241 -12.31 10.54 3.98
N LEU A 242 -12.69 9.91 5.10
CA LEU A 242 -12.43 10.43 6.44
C LEU A 242 -10.92 10.48 6.75
N GLU A 243 -10.16 9.46 6.34
CA GLU A 243 -8.69 9.44 6.50
C GLU A 243 -8.05 10.61 5.74
N VAL A 244 -8.44 10.83 4.47
CA VAL A 244 -7.93 11.95 3.66
C VAL A 244 -8.32 13.30 4.27
N GLN A 245 -9.58 13.47 4.69
CA GLN A 245 -10.05 14.70 5.32
C GLN A 245 -9.27 14.99 6.60
N TYR A 246 -9.17 14.01 7.50
CA TYR A 246 -8.41 14.13 8.74
C TYR A 246 -6.95 14.52 8.46
N LEU A 247 -6.25 13.79 7.58
CA LEU A 247 -4.87 14.05 7.20
C LEU A 247 -4.64 15.46 6.60
N THR A 248 -5.67 16.07 6.04
CA THR A 248 -5.61 17.40 5.42
C THR A 248 -6.09 18.53 6.34
N GLY A 249 -6.25 18.28 7.64
CA GLY A 249 -6.51 19.31 8.66
C GLY A 249 -7.82 19.15 9.43
N GLY A 250 -8.57 18.06 9.24
CA GLY A 250 -9.80 17.80 9.98
C GLY A 250 -10.97 17.36 9.11
N LEU A 251 -12.07 16.99 9.77
CA LEU A 251 -13.26 16.45 9.10
C LEU A 251 -14.06 17.57 8.43
N ILE A 252 -14.74 17.23 7.34
CA ILE A 252 -15.56 18.18 6.59
C ILE A 252 -17.03 17.94 6.94
N GLU A 253 -17.68 19.00 7.42
CA GLU A 253 -19.12 19.02 7.72
C GLU A 253 -19.79 20.00 6.77
N PRO A 254 -20.87 19.61 6.05
CA PRO A 254 -21.45 20.44 5.00
C PRO A 254 -22.15 21.71 5.52
N ASP A 255 -22.45 21.76 6.81
CA ASP A 255 -23.11 22.89 7.47
C ASP A 255 -22.10 23.91 8.05
N VAL A 256 -20.80 23.58 8.05
CA VAL A 256 -19.73 24.41 8.62
C VAL A 256 -18.82 24.89 7.50
N GLU A 257 -18.51 26.18 7.48
CA GLU A 257 -17.47 26.69 6.60
C GLU A 257 -16.10 26.27 7.13
N GLY A 258 -15.36 25.50 6.33
CA GLY A 258 -14.03 24.99 6.68
C GLY A 258 -14.05 23.58 7.26
N ARG A 259 -13.05 23.30 8.11
CA ARG A 259 -12.83 21.96 8.69
C ARG A 259 -13.10 21.96 10.19
N VAL A 260 -13.58 20.82 10.66
CA VAL A 260 -13.90 20.57 12.07
C VAL A 260 -12.87 19.63 12.65
N SER A 261 -12.30 20.00 13.80
CA SER A 261 -11.35 19.15 14.51
C SER A 261 -12.00 17.85 14.98
N LEU A 262 -11.20 16.80 15.14
CA LEU A 262 -11.71 15.49 15.57
C LEU A 262 -12.41 15.56 16.94
N ASP A 263 -11.85 16.33 17.87
CA ASP A 263 -12.43 16.55 19.21
C ASP A 263 -13.74 17.31 19.16
N GLU A 264 -13.88 18.28 18.27
CA GLU A 264 -15.14 19.01 18.08
C GLU A 264 -16.20 18.11 17.44
N SER A 265 -15.85 17.32 16.42
CA SER A 265 -16.77 16.34 15.83
C SER A 265 -17.20 15.27 16.84
N LEU A 266 -16.35 14.89 17.80
CA LEU A 266 -16.70 14.02 18.92
C LEU A 266 -17.71 14.69 19.87
N LYS A 267 -17.48 15.95 20.25
CA LYS A 267 -18.39 16.71 21.12
C LYS A 267 -19.76 16.91 20.48
N LYS A 268 -19.83 17.14 19.17
CA LYS A 268 -21.07 17.23 18.38
C LYS A 268 -21.76 15.88 18.20
N GLY A 269 -21.06 14.77 18.40
CA GLY A 269 -21.57 13.42 18.14
C GLY A 269 -21.66 13.05 16.65
N SER A 270 -21.00 13.82 15.77
CA SER A 270 -20.88 13.52 14.34
C SER A 270 -20.08 12.25 14.08
N ILE A 271 -19.09 11.97 14.93
CA ILE A 271 -18.31 10.72 14.95
C ILE A 271 -18.38 10.07 16.33
N ASP A 272 -18.15 8.76 16.38
CA ASP A 272 -17.99 8.02 17.64
C ASP A 272 -16.51 7.93 18.06
N ALA A 273 -16.28 7.61 19.34
CA ALA A 273 -14.92 7.47 19.89
C ALA A 273 -14.08 6.42 19.14
N ARG A 274 -14.73 5.37 18.62
CA ARG A 274 -14.07 4.32 17.84
C ARG A 274 -13.56 4.84 16.49
N THR A 275 -14.37 5.60 15.75
CA THR A 275 -13.94 6.22 14.49
C THR A 275 -12.84 7.24 14.74
N ALA A 276 -12.94 8.05 15.79
CA ALA A 276 -11.90 8.98 16.17
C ALA A 276 -10.56 8.28 16.50
N GLN A 277 -10.59 7.22 17.30
CA GLN A 277 -9.40 6.45 17.62
C GLN A 277 -8.76 5.84 16.36
N LYS A 278 -9.58 5.31 15.45
CA LYS A 278 -9.10 4.75 14.18
C LYS A 278 -8.44 5.80 13.29
N LEU A 279 -8.98 7.02 13.24
CA LEU A 279 -8.38 8.12 12.47
C LEU A 279 -7.08 8.64 13.10
N ARG A 280 -6.94 8.59 14.43
CA ARG A 280 -5.66 8.92 15.08
C ARG A 280 -4.58 7.87 14.86
N ASP A 281 -4.97 6.61 14.65
CA ASP A 281 -4.03 5.50 14.42
C ASP A 281 -3.56 5.43 12.95
N VAL A 282 -2.86 6.48 12.53
CA VAL A 282 -2.37 6.66 11.15
C VAL A 282 -1.43 5.53 10.71
N GLY A 283 -0.77 4.84 11.65
CA GLY A 283 0.08 3.68 11.36
C GLY A 283 -0.68 2.47 10.83
N THR A 284 -1.98 2.38 11.11
CA THR A 284 -2.86 1.27 10.67
C THR A 284 -3.60 1.53 9.36
N TYR A 285 -3.37 2.69 8.74
CA TYR A 285 -4.05 3.06 7.50
C TYR A 285 -3.76 2.07 6.38
N SER A 286 -4.82 1.71 5.65
CA SER A 286 -4.71 0.73 4.57
C SER A 286 -3.83 1.24 3.44
N LYS A 287 -2.96 0.37 2.93
CA LYS A 287 -2.07 0.69 1.81
C LYS A 287 -2.74 0.39 0.48
N TYR A 288 -3.62 1.29 0.04
CA TYR A 288 -4.43 1.12 -1.16
C TYR A 288 -3.89 1.82 -2.41
N LEU A 289 -2.79 2.58 -2.29
CA LEU A 289 -2.12 3.22 -3.42
C LEU A 289 -0.88 2.42 -3.83
N THR A 290 -0.51 2.48 -5.10
CA THR A 290 0.78 2.03 -5.60
C THR A 290 1.66 3.27 -5.78
N CYS A 291 2.81 3.31 -5.11
CA CYS A 291 3.74 4.43 -5.22
C CYS A 291 4.28 4.55 -6.65
N PRO A 292 4.10 5.68 -7.34
CA PRO A 292 4.56 5.83 -8.72
C PRO A 292 6.08 5.72 -8.87
N LYS A 293 6.88 6.12 -7.86
CA LYS A 293 8.35 6.03 -7.87
C LYS A 293 8.94 4.67 -7.44
N THR A 294 8.32 3.98 -6.47
CA THR A 294 8.87 2.72 -5.92
C THR A 294 8.09 1.46 -6.34
N LYS A 295 6.88 1.64 -6.88
CA LYS A 295 5.89 0.61 -7.23
C LYS A 295 5.41 -0.26 -6.04
N LEU A 296 5.74 0.11 -4.81
CA LEU A 296 5.26 -0.55 -3.60
C LEU A 296 3.88 -0.02 -3.18
N LYS A 297 3.14 -0.85 -2.42
CA LYS A 297 1.89 -0.42 -1.79
C LYS A 297 2.17 0.57 -0.67
N ILE A 298 1.46 1.69 -0.67
CA ILE A 298 1.58 2.78 0.29
C ILE A 298 0.20 3.28 0.73
N SER A 299 0.13 3.84 1.93
CA SER A 299 -1.07 4.55 2.41
C SER A 299 -1.15 5.94 1.80
N PHE A 300 -2.28 6.63 1.96
CA PHE A 300 -2.38 8.03 1.52
C PHE A 300 -1.46 8.95 2.34
N LYS A 301 -1.28 8.68 3.63
CA LYS A 301 -0.29 9.40 4.47
C LYS A 301 1.11 9.24 3.91
N ASP A 302 1.53 8.01 3.58
CA ASP A 302 2.83 7.76 2.97
C ASP A 302 3.00 8.51 1.64
N ALA A 303 1.92 8.67 0.86
CA ALA A 303 1.93 9.43 -0.38
C ALA A 303 2.10 10.93 -0.12
N MET A 304 1.46 11.49 0.91
CA MET A 304 1.64 12.89 1.29
C MET A 304 3.07 13.15 1.80
N ASP A 305 3.61 12.26 2.63
CA ASP A 305 4.97 12.42 3.18
C ASP A 305 6.04 12.34 2.08
N LYS A 306 5.80 11.54 1.05
CA LYS A 306 6.69 11.40 -0.12
C LYS A 306 6.44 12.46 -1.20
N SER A 307 5.41 13.29 -1.05
CA SER A 307 5.11 14.34 -2.03
C SER A 307 6.00 15.55 -1.80
N MET A 308 6.47 16.15 -2.89
CA MET A 308 7.16 17.43 -2.85
C MET A 308 6.13 18.55 -2.83
N VAL A 309 6.42 19.63 -2.11
CA VAL A 309 5.59 20.85 -2.13
C VAL A 309 6.22 21.83 -3.12
N GLU A 310 5.45 22.26 -4.11
CA GLU A 310 5.90 23.24 -5.10
C GLU A 310 6.00 24.64 -4.46
N GLU A 311 7.15 25.30 -4.66
CA GLU A 311 7.37 26.68 -4.23
C GLU A 311 6.45 27.64 -5.02
N GLY A 312 5.65 28.45 -4.32
CA GLY A 312 4.74 29.42 -4.91
C GLY A 312 3.26 29.00 -4.86
N THR A 313 2.91 27.84 -5.40
CA THR A 313 1.52 27.32 -5.39
C THR A 313 1.17 26.57 -4.11
N SER A 314 2.18 26.12 -3.34
CA SER A 314 2.02 25.25 -2.17
C SER A 314 1.31 23.92 -2.46
N LEU A 315 1.30 23.50 -3.72
CA LEU A 315 0.67 22.26 -4.16
C LEU A 315 1.59 21.06 -3.90
N ARG A 316 1.02 19.94 -3.47
CA ARG A 316 1.75 18.68 -3.28
C ARG A 316 1.78 17.87 -4.56
N LEU A 317 2.97 17.49 -4.99
CA LEU A 317 3.20 16.69 -6.18
C LEU A 317 3.84 15.35 -5.78
N LEU A 318 3.19 14.25 -6.14
CA LEU A 318 3.72 12.93 -5.87
C LEU A 318 4.72 12.54 -6.95
N GLU A 319 5.93 12.17 -6.54
CA GLU A 319 6.98 11.78 -7.48
C GLU A 319 6.67 10.46 -8.19
N ALA A 320 6.89 10.43 -9.49
CA ALA A 320 6.75 9.26 -10.35
C ALA A 320 7.99 9.06 -11.21
N SER A 321 8.35 7.79 -11.46
CA SER A 321 9.37 7.42 -12.42
C SER A 321 8.92 6.22 -13.25
N SER A 322 9.37 6.18 -14.50
CA SER A 322 9.13 5.09 -15.44
C SER A 322 9.84 3.81 -15.02
N GLN A 323 10.99 3.93 -14.34
CA GLN A 323 11.74 2.81 -13.75
C GLN A 323 11.60 2.85 -12.23
N SER A 324 11.34 1.71 -11.57
CA SER A 324 11.28 1.71 -10.11
C SER A 324 12.66 1.98 -9.53
N SER A 325 12.72 2.94 -8.61
CA SER A 325 13.90 3.21 -7.78
C SER A 325 14.36 2.02 -6.93
N LYS A 326 13.52 0.98 -6.78
CA LYS A 326 13.84 -0.27 -6.06
C LYS A 326 14.15 -1.46 -6.98
N GLY A 327 14.43 -1.23 -8.27
CA GLY A 327 14.78 -2.30 -9.21
C GLY A 327 13.62 -3.20 -9.65
N LEU A 328 12.40 -2.93 -9.21
CA LEU A 328 11.19 -3.62 -9.70
C LEU A 328 10.81 -3.06 -11.07
N TYR A 329 10.73 -3.90 -12.09
CA TYR A 329 10.26 -3.46 -13.40
C TYR A 329 8.82 -2.94 -13.26
N SER A 330 8.56 -1.74 -13.78
CA SER A 330 7.19 -1.25 -13.89
C SER A 330 6.43 -2.21 -14.81
N PRO A 331 5.38 -2.91 -14.33
CA PRO A 331 4.60 -3.80 -15.20
C PRO A 331 3.88 -3.03 -16.32
N TYR A 332 3.87 -1.69 -16.22
CA TYR A 332 3.23 -0.78 -17.15
C TYR A 332 4.17 -0.31 -18.28
N ASN A 333 5.47 -0.62 -18.22
CA ASN A 333 6.43 -0.20 -19.27
C ASN A 333 6.55 -1.21 -20.42
N ALA A 334 5.65 -2.19 -20.50
CA ALA A 334 5.62 -3.17 -21.57
C ALA A 334 4.74 -2.67 -22.72
N SER A 335 5.18 -1.65 -23.48
CA SER A 335 4.83 -1.39 -24.90
C SER A 335 5.28 0.01 -25.34
N GLY A 336 6.56 0.18 -25.65
CA GLY A 336 7.05 1.27 -26.50
C GLY A 336 7.71 0.68 -27.75
N PRO A 337 7.27 0.99 -28.98
CA PRO A 337 7.91 0.49 -30.19
C PRO A 337 9.22 1.28 -30.43
N GLY A 338 10.31 0.91 -29.75
CA GLY A 338 11.56 1.66 -30.00
C GLY A 338 12.81 1.38 -29.18
N SER A 339 12.87 0.43 -28.24
CA SER A 339 14.12 0.23 -27.49
C SER A 339 14.36 -1.23 -27.08
N ALA A 340 14.79 -2.01 -28.06
CA ALA A 340 15.62 -3.20 -27.84
C ALA A 340 16.87 -3.10 -28.73
N TYR A 341 17.66 -2.05 -28.56
CA TYR A 341 19.02 -1.98 -29.12
C TYR A 341 19.96 -2.55 -28.05
N GLY A 342 20.20 -3.87 -28.07
CA GLY A 342 21.13 -4.47 -27.11
C GLY A 342 21.16 -5.99 -26.98
N SER A 343 20.21 -6.73 -27.58
CA SER A 343 20.26 -8.20 -27.52
C SER A 343 21.30 -8.75 -28.50
N ARG A 344 22.48 -9.07 -27.96
CA ARG A 344 23.56 -9.79 -28.67
C ARG A 344 23.02 -11.03 -29.39
N THR A 345 23.31 -11.09 -30.68
CA THR A 345 23.16 -12.22 -31.59
C THR A 345 23.93 -13.43 -31.07
N GLY A 346 23.25 -14.57 -30.92
CA GLY A 346 23.93 -15.86 -30.76
C GLY A 346 23.18 -16.88 -29.91
N SER A 347 22.11 -17.46 -30.44
CA SER A 347 21.73 -18.83 -30.07
C SER A 347 21.00 -19.51 -31.21
N ARG A 348 21.48 -20.70 -31.51
CA ARG A 348 21.24 -21.48 -32.72
C ARG A 348 19.81 -22.01 -32.81
N THR A 349 19.42 -22.14 -34.08
CA THR A 349 18.26 -22.80 -34.65
C THR A 349 18.00 -24.22 -34.14
N GLY A 350 16.72 -24.54 -33.93
CA GLY A 350 16.20 -25.90 -34.09
C GLY A 350 15.59 -26.53 -32.85
N SER A 351 14.25 -26.55 -32.79
CA SER A 351 13.47 -27.77 -32.53
C SER A 351 11.97 -27.51 -32.73
N ARG A 352 11.37 -28.40 -33.50
CA ARG A 352 10.00 -28.36 -34.04
C ARG A 352 8.94 -28.62 -32.98
N THR A 353 7.80 -27.98 -33.21
CA THR A 353 6.47 -28.30 -32.67
C THR A 353 6.08 -29.74 -32.99
N GLY A 354 5.70 -30.52 -31.98
CA GLY A 354 5.34 -31.94 -32.14
C GLY A 354 4.22 -32.34 -31.19
N SER A 355 2.99 -32.25 -31.67
CA SER A 355 1.80 -32.87 -31.08
C SER A 355 1.95 -34.39 -31.01
N ARG A 356 1.56 -35.01 -29.88
CA ARG A 356 1.25 -36.45 -29.84
C ARG A 356 -0.09 -36.71 -29.15
N ARG A 357 -1.01 -37.21 -30.00
CA ARG A 357 -2.20 -37.99 -29.65
C ARG A 357 -1.81 -39.25 -28.87
N GLY A 358 -2.64 -39.63 -27.90
CA GLY A 358 -2.76 -41.00 -27.40
C GLY A 358 -4.19 -41.49 -27.64
N SER A 359 -4.32 -42.50 -28.48
CA SER A 359 -5.57 -43.18 -28.88
C SER A 359 -5.56 -44.62 -28.37
N ILE A 360 -6.66 -45.08 -27.76
CA ILE A 360 -6.97 -46.51 -27.59
C ILE A 360 -8.45 -46.71 -27.96
N ASP A 361 -8.66 -47.65 -28.89
CA ASP A 361 -9.93 -48.15 -29.42
C ASP A 361 -10.56 -49.21 -28.49
N ALA A 362 -11.89 -49.23 -28.45
CA ALA A 362 -12.69 -50.45 -28.31
C ALA A 362 -14.07 -50.20 -28.96
N GLY A 363 -14.42 -50.99 -29.96
CA GLY A 363 -15.57 -50.77 -30.84
C GLY A 363 -16.82 -51.61 -30.56
N THR A 364 -17.82 -51.34 -31.40
CA THR A 364 -19.11 -52.04 -31.65
C THR A 364 -20.22 -51.83 -30.60
N GLY A 365 -21.46 -51.46 -30.94
CA GLY A 365 -22.11 -51.20 -32.23
C GLY A 365 -23.57 -50.72 -32.01
N LEU A 366 -24.26 -50.57 -33.14
CA LEU A 366 -25.70 -50.35 -33.35
C LEU A 366 -26.20 -48.90 -33.53
N SER A 367 -26.80 -48.74 -34.71
CA SER A 367 -27.54 -47.65 -35.31
C SER A 367 -28.79 -47.23 -34.56
N LEU A 368 -29.22 -45.97 -34.72
CA LEU A 368 -30.49 -45.61 -35.39
C LEU A 368 -30.65 -44.08 -35.49
N ASN A 369 -31.14 -43.65 -36.66
CA ASN A 369 -31.59 -42.31 -37.02
C ASN A 369 -32.81 -41.90 -36.17
N PHE A 370 -33.03 -40.59 -35.93
CA PHE A 370 -34.28 -39.86 -36.26
C PHE A 370 -34.24 -38.38 -35.81
N SER A 371 -35.09 -37.61 -36.48
CA SER A 371 -35.06 -36.18 -36.74
C SER A 371 -35.65 -35.26 -35.65
N SER A 372 -35.32 -33.98 -35.82
CA SER A 372 -35.89 -32.73 -35.29
C SER A 372 -37.32 -32.69 -34.73
N SER A 373 -37.54 -31.85 -33.71
CA SER A 373 -38.47 -30.70 -33.78
C SER A 373 -38.31 -29.75 -32.59
N SER A 374 -38.41 -28.46 -32.90
CA SER A 374 -38.44 -27.31 -32.01
C SER A 374 -39.89 -26.93 -31.68
N PHE A 375 -40.14 -26.44 -30.47
CA PHE A 375 -41.42 -25.83 -30.10
C PHE A 375 -41.20 -24.45 -29.48
N SER A 376 -41.80 -23.45 -30.12
CA SER A 376 -41.96 -22.08 -29.64
C SER A 376 -43.37 -21.95 -29.06
N SER A 377 -43.51 -21.33 -27.88
CA SER A 377 -44.81 -20.94 -27.34
C SER A 377 -44.91 -19.43 -27.19
N SER A 378 -45.74 -18.83 -28.04
CA SER A 378 -46.34 -17.51 -27.86
C SER A 378 -47.70 -17.66 -27.17
N SER A 379 -48.07 -16.77 -26.25
CA SER A 379 -49.46 -16.59 -25.82
C SER A 379 -49.85 -15.12 -25.81
N THR A 380 -50.85 -14.82 -26.62
CA THR A 380 -51.53 -13.55 -26.86
C THR A 380 -52.34 -13.09 -25.65
N GLY A 381 -52.48 -11.76 -25.48
CA GLY A 381 -53.14 -11.12 -24.34
C GLY A 381 -54.66 -11.05 -24.39
N TYR A 382 -55.21 -10.44 -23.33
CA TYR A 382 -56.59 -9.95 -23.26
C TYR A 382 -56.63 -8.64 -22.45
N SER A 383 -57.14 -7.59 -23.09
CA SER A 383 -57.62 -6.36 -22.46
C SER A 383 -59.02 -6.56 -21.87
N ARG A 384 -59.32 -5.90 -20.74
CA ARG A 384 -60.67 -5.43 -20.43
C ARG A 384 -60.64 -4.18 -19.55
N ARG A 385 -61.28 -3.12 -20.03
CA ARG A 385 -61.71 -1.92 -19.29
C ARG A 385 -62.82 -2.30 -18.30
N PHE A 386 -62.85 -1.65 -17.14
CA PHE A 386 -63.90 -0.70 -16.72
C PHE A 386 -63.31 0.29 -15.74
#